data_AF-A0A6L3FCU6-F1
#
_entry.id   AF-A0A6L3FCU6-F1
#
_cell.length_a   1.000
_cell.length_b   1.000
_cell.length_c   1.000
_cell.angle_alpha   90.00
_cell.angle_beta   90.00
_cell.angle_gamma   90.00
#
_symmetry.space_group_name_H-M   'P 1'
#
loop_
_entity.id
_entity.type
_entity.pdbx_description
1 polymer ?
#
loop_
_entity_poly.entity_id
_entity_poly.type
_entity_poly.pdbx_seq_one_letter_code
_entity_poly.pdbx_strand_id
1 'polypeptide(L)'
;MTTEISGPRLRSLLRQADRVAENGKRAAAVQLYKEILEEAPETEAAWIGLANVEPNQTEKERALQRALAIKPDSVAAKKGLAKLWGEALPEV
;
A
#
# COMPACT_ATOMS: atom_id res chain seq x y z
N MET A 1 2.21 22.17 -17.86
CA MET A 1 2.27 20.87 -18.57
C MET A 1 1.84 19.79 -17.59
N THR A 2 0.55 19.49 -17.54
CA THR A 2 -0.01 18.42 -16.69
C THR A 2 0.10 17.12 -17.47
N THR A 3 1.23 16.43 -17.33
CA THR A 3 1.42 15.11 -17.94
C THR A 3 0.48 14.09 -17.28
N GLU A 4 -0.65 13.81 -17.93
CA GLU A 4 -1.56 12.67 -17.71
C GLU A 4 -0.89 11.30 -18.04
N ILE A 5 0.40 11.14 -17.78
CA ILE A 5 1.17 9.93 -18.16
C ILE A 5 0.99 8.79 -17.15
N SER A 6 0.41 9.08 -15.99
CA SER A 6 0.46 8.19 -14.83
C SER A 6 -0.36 6.90 -14.99
N GLY A 7 -1.40 6.84 -15.83
CA GLY A 7 -2.29 5.67 -15.92
C GLY A 7 -1.59 4.32 -16.24
N PRO A 8 -0.97 4.15 -17.44
CA PRO A 8 -0.31 2.89 -17.81
C PRO A 8 1.00 2.64 -17.05
N ARG A 9 1.76 3.70 -16.76
CA ARG A 9 3.04 3.62 -16.05
C ARG A 9 2.85 3.19 -14.60
N LEU A 10 1.99 3.87 -13.83
CA LEU A 10 1.73 3.51 -12.44
C LEU A 10 1.19 2.09 -12.31
N ARG A 11 0.32 1.66 -13.23
CA ARG A 11 -0.15 0.26 -13.27
C ARG A 11 1.00 -0.72 -13.46
N SER A 12 1.98 -0.40 -14.30
CA SER A 12 3.16 -1.24 -14.48
C SER A 12 4.07 -1.25 -13.26
N LEU A 13 4.26 -0.08 -12.63
CA LEU A 13 5.09 0.07 -11.44
C LEU A 13 4.48 -0.66 -10.23
N LEU A 14 3.16 -0.56 -10.04
CA LEU A 14 2.41 -1.34 -9.05
C LEU A 14 2.61 -2.84 -9.24
N ARG A 15 2.40 -3.36 -10.46
CA ARG A 15 2.64 -4.79 -10.74
C ARG A 15 4.08 -5.21 -10.47
N GLN A 16 5.05 -4.33 -10.73
CA GLN A 16 6.45 -4.60 -10.42
C GLN A 16 6.68 -4.66 -8.91
N ALA A 17 6.16 -3.69 -8.16
CA ALA A 17 6.24 -3.65 -6.71
C ALA A 17 5.64 -4.91 -6.07
N ASP A 18 4.45 -5.31 -6.53
CA ASP A 18 3.75 -6.52 -6.07
C ASP A 18 4.59 -7.78 -6.33
N ARG A 19 5.13 -7.96 -7.53
CA ARG A 19 6.00 -9.11 -7.82
C ARG A 19 7.26 -9.11 -6.96
N VAL A 20 7.86 -7.95 -6.72
CA VAL A 20 9.05 -7.84 -5.87
C VAL A 20 8.71 -8.20 -4.42
N ALA A 21 7.54 -7.79 -3.93
CA ALA A 21 7.01 -8.17 -2.62
C ALA A 21 6.77 -9.68 -2.50
N GLU A 22 6.10 -10.29 -3.49
CA GLU A 22 5.83 -11.73 -3.57
C GLU A 22 7.11 -12.57 -3.56
N ASN A 23 8.17 -12.09 -4.21
CA ASN A 23 9.49 -12.73 -4.19
C ASN A 23 10.27 -12.52 -2.88
N GLY A 24 9.65 -11.95 -1.84
CA GLY A 24 10.25 -11.74 -0.52
C GLY A 24 11.25 -10.58 -0.47
N LYS A 25 11.45 -9.84 -1.56
CA LYS A 25 12.40 -8.71 -1.65
C LYS A 25 11.80 -7.43 -1.04
N ARG A 26 11.45 -7.50 0.25
CA ARG A 26 10.67 -6.46 0.95
C ARG A 26 11.26 -5.05 0.83
N ALA A 27 12.57 -4.90 1.04
CA ALA A 27 13.23 -3.59 0.96
C ALA A 27 13.08 -2.94 -0.43
N ALA A 28 13.22 -3.73 -1.50
CA ALA A 28 13.02 -3.23 -2.87
C ALA A 28 11.55 -2.90 -3.16
N ALA A 29 10.62 -3.70 -2.64
CA ALA A 29 9.19 -3.40 -2.76
C ALA A 29 8.82 -2.09 -2.04
N VAL A 30 9.35 -1.85 -0.83
CA VAL A 30 9.16 -0.59 -0.10
C VAL A 30 9.56 0.61 -0.95
N GLN A 31 10.72 0.55 -1.62
CA GLN A 31 11.17 1.65 -2.48
C GLN A 31 10.23 1.88 -3.65
N LEU A 32 9.78 0.82 -4.33
CA LEU A 32 8.85 0.93 -5.45
C LEU A 32 7.49 1.50 -5.02
N TYR A 33 6.94 1.07 -3.88
CA TYR A 33 5.70 1.65 -3.37
C TYR A 33 5.87 3.13 -2.98
N LYS A 34 7.01 3.52 -2.42
CA LYS A 34 7.29 4.93 -2.13
C LYS A 34 7.38 5.77 -3.41
N GLU A 35 8.04 5.28 -4.45
CA GLU A 35 8.09 5.95 -5.76
C GLU A 35 6.69 6.15 -6.36
N ILE A 36 5.84 5.11 -6.30
CA ILE A 36 4.43 5.21 -6.73
C ILE A 36 3.69 6.30 -5.94
N LEU A 37 3.93 6.39 -4.64
CA LEU A 37 3.25 7.33 -3.75
C LEU A 37 3.80 8.76 -3.86
N GLU A 38 5.03 8.95 -4.33
CA GLU A 38 5.57 10.25 -4.70
C GLU A 38 4.89 10.80 -5.96
N GLU A 39 4.63 9.95 -6.96
CA GLU A 39 3.93 10.33 -8.18
C GLU A 39 2.41 10.44 -7.99
N ALA A 40 1.81 9.50 -7.25
CA ALA A 40 0.37 9.41 -7.02
C ALA A 40 0.05 9.05 -5.56
N PRO A 41 0.04 10.06 -4.66
CA PRO A 41 -0.20 9.88 -3.23
C PRO A 41 -1.56 9.27 -2.88
N GLU A 42 -2.54 9.34 -3.79
CA GLU A 42 -3.90 8.81 -3.61
C GLU A 42 -4.05 7.36 -4.10
N THR A 43 -2.93 6.68 -4.40
CA THR A 43 -2.95 5.28 -4.83
C THR A 43 -3.13 4.35 -3.63
N GLU A 44 -4.38 4.01 -3.29
CA GLU A 44 -4.71 3.11 -2.18
C GLU A 44 -3.94 1.79 -2.22
N ALA A 45 -3.87 1.14 -3.39
CA ALA A 45 -3.15 -0.12 -3.56
C ALA A 45 -1.66 -0.03 -3.19
N ALA A 46 -1.02 1.12 -3.43
CA ALA A 46 0.39 1.32 -3.07
C ALA A 46 0.58 1.49 -1.55
N TRP A 47 -0.36 2.15 -0.87
CA TRP A 47 -0.35 2.22 0.60
C TRP A 47 -0.57 0.85 1.24
N ILE A 48 -1.50 0.04 0.71
CA ILE A 48 -1.69 -1.36 1.15
C ILE A 48 -0.43 -2.18 0.90
N GLY A 49 0.14 -2.08 -0.31
CA GLY A 49 1.37 -2.76 -0.69
C GLY A 49 2.52 -2.42 0.26
N LEU A 50 2.74 -1.12 0.52
CA LEU A 50 3.74 -0.63 1.46
C LEU A 50 3.54 -1.24 2.85
N ALA A 51 2.32 -1.19 3.39
CA ALA A 51 1.99 -1.77 4.69
C ALA A 51 2.30 -3.28 4.79
N ASN A 52 2.16 -4.02 3.68
CA ASN A 52 2.41 -5.46 3.66
C ASN A 52 3.89 -5.82 3.74
N VAL A 53 4.77 -4.96 3.22
CA VAL A 53 6.22 -5.20 3.17
C VAL A 53 6.99 -4.43 4.24
N GLU A 54 6.40 -3.40 4.84
CA GLU A 54 7.02 -2.55 5.85
C GLU A 54 7.31 -3.33 7.15
N PRO A 55 8.58 -3.43 7.58
CA PRO A 55 8.95 -4.10 8.82
C PRO A 55 8.58 -3.32 10.08
N ASN A 56 8.52 -1.99 10.02
CA ASN A 56 8.19 -1.17 11.17
C ASN A 56 6.66 -1.12 11.39
N GLN A 57 6.21 -1.54 12.58
CA GLN A 57 4.78 -1.60 12.90
C GLN A 57 4.08 -0.23 12.83
N THR A 58 4.73 0.82 13.31
CA THR A 58 4.20 2.20 13.28
C THR A 58 4.03 2.71 11.85
N GLU A 59 5.02 2.43 10.99
CA GLU A 59 4.98 2.81 9.58
C GLU A 59 3.92 2.02 8.80
N LYS A 60 3.80 0.72 9.11
CA LYS A 60 2.74 -0.13 8.61
C LYS A 60 1.35 0.38 8.99
N GLU A 61 1.15 0.73 10.26
CA GLU A 61 -0.12 1.31 10.73
C GLU A 61 -0.47 2.57 9.96
N ARG A 62 0.49 3.49 9.86
CA ARG A 62 0.31 4.76 9.14
C ARG A 62 -0.07 4.53 7.68
N ALA A 63 0.56 3.57 7.00
CA ALA A 63 0.24 3.23 5.63
C ALA A 63 -1.20 2.69 5.49
N LEU A 64 -1.64 1.81 6.40
CA LEU A 64 -3.02 1.30 6.40
C LEU A 64 -4.05 2.40 6.70
N GLN A 65 -3.75 3.30 7.63
CA GLN A 65 -4.61 4.46 7.91
C GLN A 65 -4.72 5.39 6.70
N ARG A 66 -3.62 5.60 5.95
CA ARG A 66 -3.66 6.36 4.69
C ARG A 66 -4.52 5.68 3.63
N ALA A 67 -4.42 4.35 3.49
CA ALA A 67 -5.29 3.59 2.60
C ALA A 67 -6.78 3.76 2.97
N LEU A 68 -7.14 3.76 4.25
CA LEU A 68 -8.52 4.03 4.70
C LEU A 68 -8.97 5.48 4.49
N ALA A 69 -8.06 6.44 4.62
CA ALA A 69 -8.39 7.84 4.34
C ALA A 69 -8.76 8.06 2.86
N ILE A 70 -8.12 7.31 1.96
CA ILE A 70 -8.44 7.31 0.51
C ILE A 70 -9.69 6.49 0.23
N LYS A 71 -9.77 5.28 0.81
CA LYS A 71 -10.85 4.33 0.60
C LYS A 71 -11.36 3.78 1.95
N PRO A 72 -12.36 4.43 2.56
CA PRO A 72 -12.87 4.05 3.89
C PRO A 72 -13.48 2.64 3.98
N ASP A 73 -13.89 2.07 2.84
CA ASP A 73 -14.44 0.71 2.71
C ASP A 73 -13.37 -0.33 2.36
N SER A 74 -12.07 0.02 2.33
CA SER A 74 -10.99 -0.92 2.02
C SER A 74 -10.93 -2.06 3.04
N VAL A 75 -11.46 -3.22 2.64
CA VAL A 75 -11.43 -4.45 3.43
C VAL A 75 -9.99 -4.88 3.71
N ALA A 76 -9.07 -4.66 2.77
CA ALA A 76 -7.66 -4.98 2.95
C ALA A 76 -7.01 -4.14 4.05
N ALA A 77 -7.23 -2.82 4.06
CA ALA A 77 -6.70 -1.97 5.12
C ALA A 77 -7.30 -2.30 6.49
N LYS A 78 -8.62 -2.50 6.57
CA LYS A 78 -9.31 -2.88 7.82
C LYS A 78 -8.75 -4.19 8.38
N LYS A 79 -8.59 -5.21 7.53
CA LYS A 79 -7.97 -6.49 7.91
C LYS A 79 -6.53 -6.31 8.38
N GLY A 80 -5.77 -5.45 7.72
CA GLY A 80 -4.39 -5.14 8.08
C GLY A 80 -4.27 -4.50 9.46
N LEU A 81 -5.15 -3.55 9.79
CA LEU A 81 -5.17 -2.87 11.09
C LEU A 81 -5.65 -3.79 12.20
N ALA A 82 -6.75 -4.52 12.00
CA ALA A 82 -7.23 -5.49 12.98
C ALA A 82 -6.15 -6.52 13.33
N LYS A 83 -5.44 -7.05 12.32
CA LYS A 83 -4.29 -7.94 12.53
C LYS A 83 -3.15 -7.26 13.31
N LEU A 84 -2.92 -5.97 13.07
CA LEU A 84 -1.84 -5.22 13.72
C LEU A 84 -2.15 -4.91 15.19
N TRP A 85 -3.39 -4.52 15.49
CA TRP A 85 -3.85 -4.21 16.86
C TRP A 85 -4.21 -5.46 17.67
N GLY A 86 -4.28 -6.63 17.03
CA GLY A 86 -4.71 -7.86 17.68
C GLY A 86 -6.22 -7.89 17.94
N GLU A 87 -6.98 -7.06 17.23
CA GLU A 87 -8.44 -7.01 17.34
C GLU A 87 -9.08 -8.11 16.47
N ALA A 88 -10.16 -8.71 16.99
CA ALA A 88 -11.00 -9.60 16.20
C ALA A 88 -11.66 -8.79 15.08
N LEU A 89 -11.53 -9.27 13.85
CA LEU A 89 -12.14 -8.64 12.67
C LEU A 89 -13.64 -8.40 12.93
N PRO A 90 -14.21 -7.23 12.58
CA PRO A 90 -15.65 -7.09 12.57
C PRO A 90 -16.20 -8.14 11.59
N GLU A 91 -17.00 -9.08 12.12
CA GLU A 91 -17.78 -10.01 11.31
C GLU A 91 -18.66 -9.16 10.39
N VAL A 92 -18.47 -9.37 9.08
CA VAL A 92 -19.28 -8.73 8.03
C VAL A 92 -20.68 -9.31 8.02
#